data_AF-A0A8J9YU03-F1
#
_entry.id   AF-A0A8J9YU03-F1
#
_cell.length_a   1.000
_cell.length_b   1.000
_cell.length_c   1.000
_cell.angle_alpha   90.00
_cell.angle_beta   90.00
_cell.angle_gamma   90.00
#
_symmetry.space_group_name_H-M   'P 1'
#
loop_
_entity.id
_entity.type
_entity.pdbx_description
1 polymer ?
#
loop_
_entity_poly.entity_id
_entity_poly.type
_entity_poly.pdbx_seq_one_letter_code
_entity_poly.pdbx_strand_id
1 'polypeptide(L)'
;MANSGVKMKTRLSEDGTKLVATYELHPFDFDRSGRLQVWTFLRMLEFARIAAIGPLIKQHTGTQSDGSTAFVRYQEVDFAPRYYTVVKPNTLLLMSVGISYVGRSSLFYDYDIRSDASETSISHSTTQMVRVNRKTRRPITWPDTLIDKMSKEGQDRPVVPDPFKARPDPVFACKFIVNNSDIDVRQHTNQSVYLRFGLDAAATGSRKNISVLKNIVFWPIRKVSLLYQKEALVGDELTVEVWQDQGRVQGWTFLRMLEFARAAAIGPLIKERVGTQNKGSTFSTAFVRYQEVDFSPRYYTVVKPNTFVILSVGLGYVGRSSLFFYYDIRSNASDDVIGHSLTQIVRVHKKTRHLKLWILARMLVLRPQEVLILLGAKAQLRNPGRLKAIAELLKTCNVFLRYREFRIQPEFYTKLRPGADTTVTVTLWISHVGKTSWLLEGDMRLASTGEVLCHCLGQAVLMSMAIRKPTGIPEFIREAFPPKNPLPRLHVPMPLNPGRIYRHDLVALPSDSDINEHTNFSTYIRFCADATAALVREGAFPFLKEEMKVKKISLLFQKETREGENVTVESAKDLGRSHSLDFQVKRGNDDIVKCCFEFFDDDIKSKL
;
A
#
# COMPACT_ATOMS: atom_id res chain seq x y z
N MET A 1 -24.84 -6.89 -13.73
CA MET A 1 -23.66 -6.12 -13.26
C MET A 1 -23.71 -6.07 -11.73
N ALA A 2 -22.60 -5.92 -11.01
CA ALA A 2 -22.59 -5.94 -9.54
C ALA A 2 -22.01 -4.64 -8.95
N ASN A 3 -22.69 -4.08 -7.94
CA ASN A 3 -22.23 -2.90 -7.20
C ASN A 3 -21.03 -3.27 -6.31
N SER A 4 -19.86 -2.68 -6.60
CA SER A 4 -18.57 -2.99 -5.96
C SER A 4 -17.82 -1.72 -5.56
N GLY A 5 -18.42 -0.95 -4.65
CA GLY A 5 -17.71 0.12 -3.95
C GLY A 5 -17.26 -0.37 -2.58
N VAL A 6 -15.98 -0.13 -2.22
CA VAL A 6 -15.50 -0.31 -0.84
C VAL A 6 -16.20 0.68 0.10
N LYS A 7 -17.34 0.21 0.60
CA LYS A 7 -17.98 0.69 1.81
C LYS A 7 -17.38 -0.09 2.97
N MET A 8 -16.78 0.61 3.93
CA MET A 8 -16.53 0.01 5.23
C MET A 8 -17.89 -0.21 5.89
N LYS A 9 -18.34 -1.48 5.93
CA LYS A 9 -19.63 -1.84 6.53
C LYS A 9 -19.39 -2.17 8.00
N THR A 10 -20.02 -1.43 8.89
CA THR A 10 -20.04 -1.71 10.33
C THR A 10 -21.33 -2.40 10.71
N ARG A 11 -21.24 -3.49 11.50
CA ARG A 11 -22.36 -4.06 12.25
C ARG A 11 -21.94 -4.27 13.71
N LEU A 12 -22.92 -4.33 14.61
CA LEU A 12 -22.70 -4.89 15.94
C LEU A 12 -22.53 -6.42 15.82
N SER A 13 -21.83 -7.05 16.76
CA SER A 13 -21.88 -8.51 16.95
C SER A 13 -23.20 -8.94 17.61
N GLU A 14 -23.51 -10.22 17.52
CA GLU A 14 -24.77 -10.81 18.03
C GLU A 14 -24.91 -10.71 19.56
N ASP A 15 -23.79 -10.72 20.28
CA ASP A 15 -23.70 -10.48 21.74
C ASP A 15 -23.70 -9.00 22.13
N GLY A 16 -23.71 -8.08 21.15
CA GLY A 16 -23.63 -6.64 21.37
C GLY A 16 -22.27 -6.08 21.80
N THR A 17 -21.26 -6.92 22.09
CA THR A 17 -20.02 -6.47 22.76
C THR A 17 -18.93 -5.94 21.83
N LYS A 18 -19.00 -6.30 20.53
CA LYS A 18 -18.01 -5.95 19.51
C LYS A 18 -18.67 -5.28 18.32
N LEU A 19 -17.85 -4.58 17.55
CA LEU A 19 -18.24 -3.92 16.32
C LEU A 19 -17.39 -4.48 15.17
N VAL A 20 -18.05 -5.09 14.20
CA VAL A 20 -17.41 -5.73 13.06
C VAL A 20 -17.42 -4.76 11.88
N ALA A 21 -16.24 -4.24 11.53
CA ALA A 21 -16.01 -3.44 10.34
C ALA A 21 -15.43 -4.33 9.23
N THR A 22 -16.00 -4.32 8.02
CA THR A 22 -15.43 -5.02 6.86
C THR A 22 -14.74 -4.08 5.88
N TYR A 23 -13.68 -4.54 5.20
CA TYR A 23 -12.95 -3.75 4.20
C TYR A 23 -12.38 -4.66 3.09
N GLU A 24 -12.74 -4.42 1.83
CA GLU A 24 -12.20 -5.15 0.67
C GLU A 24 -10.93 -4.46 0.16
N LEU A 25 -9.82 -5.20 0.12
CA LEU A 25 -8.49 -4.64 -0.13
C LEU A 25 -8.28 -4.25 -1.60
N HIS A 26 -7.91 -3.01 -1.91
CA HIS A 26 -7.58 -2.68 -3.29
C HIS A 26 -6.18 -3.18 -3.67
N PRO A 27 -5.90 -3.57 -4.94
CA PRO A 27 -4.55 -3.76 -5.49
C PRO A 27 -3.55 -2.62 -5.25
N PHE A 28 -4.00 -1.48 -4.72
CA PHE A 28 -3.20 -0.29 -4.42
C PHE A 28 -2.92 -0.07 -2.93
N ASP A 29 -3.45 -0.96 -2.08
CA ASP A 29 -3.06 -1.07 -0.69
C ASP A 29 -1.78 -1.94 -0.57
N PHE A 30 -1.29 -2.50 -1.69
CA PHE A 30 -0.14 -3.39 -1.77
C PHE A 30 1.13 -2.67 -2.26
N ASP A 31 2.27 -3.07 -1.72
CA ASP A 31 3.60 -2.59 -2.10
C ASP A 31 4.19 -3.33 -3.32
N ARG A 32 5.43 -2.96 -3.68
CA ARG A 32 6.21 -3.62 -4.74
C ARG A 32 6.54 -5.10 -4.50
N SER A 33 6.46 -5.59 -3.27
CA SER A 33 6.58 -7.03 -2.97
C SER A 33 5.26 -7.79 -3.18
N GLY A 34 4.16 -7.07 -3.47
CA GLY A 34 2.83 -7.64 -3.61
C GLY A 34 2.16 -7.96 -2.28
N ARG A 35 2.56 -7.29 -1.19
CA ARG A 35 2.00 -7.45 0.17
C ARG A 35 1.27 -6.19 0.62
N LEU A 36 0.25 -6.35 1.47
CA LEU A 36 -0.50 -5.23 2.05
C LEU A 36 0.45 -4.34 2.88
N GLN A 37 0.58 -3.08 2.46
CA GLN A 37 1.39 -2.06 3.12
C GLN A 37 0.95 -1.93 4.58
N VAL A 38 1.87 -2.17 5.52
CA VAL A 38 1.53 -2.26 6.95
C VAL A 38 1.02 -0.91 7.49
N TRP A 39 1.56 0.22 7.02
CA TRP A 39 1.03 1.55 7.35
C TRP A 39 -0.38 1.80 6.76
N THR A 40 -0.72 1.19 5.63
CA THR A 40 -2.08 1.24 5.06
C THR A 40 -3.03 0.36 5.87
N PHE A 41 -2.58 -0.80 6.37
CA PHE A 41 -3.33 -1.64 7.31
C PHE A 41 -3.61 -0.91 8.63
N LEU A 42 -2.63 -0.23 9.24
CA LEU A 42 -2.86 0.61 10.43
C LEU A 42 -3.92 1.71 10.19
N ARG A 43 -3.95 2.29 8.98
CA ARG A 43 -4.97 3.26 8.58
C ARG A 43 -6.36 2.63 8.40
N MET A 44 -6.44 1.36 8.00
CA MET A 44 -7.71 0.59 8.00
C MET A 44 -8.21 0.35 9.44
N LEU A 45 -7.32 0.02 10.39
CA LEU A 45 -7.67 -0.11 11.80
C LEU A 45 -8.14 1.23 12.42
N GLU A 46 -7.55 2.35 12.00
CA GLU A 46 -8.02 3.70 12.35
C GLU A 46 -9.44 3.97 11.82
N PHE A 47 -9.70 3.73 10.53
CA PHE A 47 -11.05 3.90 9.97
C PHE A 47 -12.08 2.96 10.62
N ALA A 48 -11.70 1.70 10.89
CA ALA A 48 -12.53 0.74 11.60
C ALA A 48 -12.91 1.26 12.98
N ARG A 49 -11.94 1.77 13.75
CA ARG A 49 -12.16 2.38 15.06
C ARG A 49 -13.09 3.58 15.01
N ILE A 50 -12.91 4.50 14.06
CA ILE A 50 -13.75 5.70 13.90
C ILE A 50 -15.20 5.31 13.55
N ALA A 51 -15.39 4.42 12.58
CA ALA A 51 -16.71 3.99 12.12
C ALA A 51 -17.46 3.17 13.18
N ALA A 52 -16.76 2.26 13.87
CA ALA A 52 -17.32 1.40 14.90
C ALA A 52 -17.62 2.16 16.20
N ILE A 53 -16.61 2.84 16.75
CA ILE A 53 -16.61 3.29 18.15
C ILE A 53 -17.04 4.75 18.27
N GLY A 54 -16.99 5.53 17.18
CA GLY A 54 -17.54 6.89 17.14
C GLY A 54 -18.99 6.98 17.64
N PRO A 55 -19.93 6.14 17.15
CA PRO A 55 -21.30 6.06 17.66
C PRO A 55 -21.39 5.72 19.16
N LEU A 56 -20.64 4.72 19.63
CA LEU A 56 -20.64 4.27 21.03
C LEU A 56 -20.10 5.35 21.98
N ILE A 57 -18.98 5.99 21.62
CA ILE A 57 -18.45 7.12 22.39
C ILE A 57 -19.42 8.30 22.35
N LYS A 58 -20.05 8.61 21.21
CA LYS A 58 -21.05 9.68 21.12
C LYS A 58 -22.28 9.43 22.00
N GLN A 59 -22.69 8.17 22.18
CA GLN A 59 -23.78 7.80 23.09
C GLN A 59 -23.47 8.16 24.55
N HIS A 60 -22.21 8.02 24.98
CA HIS A 60 -21.80 8.25 26.38
C HIS A 60 -21.10 9.59 26.65
N THR A 61 -20.55 10.25 25.63
CA THR A 61 -19.94 11.60 25.71
C THR A 61 -20.86 12.72 25.20
N GLY A 62 -22.01 12.39 24.62
CA GLY A 62 -22.88 13.35 23.95
C GLY A 62 -22.26 13.91 22.66
N THR A 63 -22.64 15.12 22.28
CA THR A 63 -21.94 15.90 21.27
C THR A 63 -20.62 16.43 21.85
N GLN A 64 -19.48 16.09 21.25
CA GLN A 64 -18.14 16.47 21.74
C GLN A 64 -17.87 17.98 21.57
N SER A 65 -18.43 18.77 22.47
CA SER A 65 -18.35 20.24 22.55
C SER A 65 -17.54 20.73 23.76
N ASP A 66 -17.14 19.82 24.65
CA ASP A 66 -16.34 20.05 25.87
C ASP A 66 -14.88 20.48 25.62
N GLY A 67 -14.51 20.72 24.35
CA GLY A 67 -13.15 21.00 23.93
C GLY A 67 -12.19 19.82 24.11
N SER A 68 -12.68 18.58 24.29
CA SER A 68 -11.83 17.40 24.32
C SER A 68 -11.48 16.89 22.92
N THR A 69 -10.46 16.04 22.87
CA THR A 69 -10.19 15.15 21.75
C THR A 69 -9.52 13.89 22.30
N ALA A 70 -9.17 12.94 21.44
CA ALA A 70 -8.43 11.75 21.85
C ALA A 70 -7.39 11.36 20.81
N PHE A 71 -6.23 10.93 21.30
CA PHE A 71 -5.06 10.52 20.52
C PHE A 71 -4.72 9.05 20.80
N VAL A 72 -4.13 8.36 19.82
CA VAL A 72 -3.49 7.07 20.08
C VAL A 72 -2.15 7.31 20.78
N ARG A 73 -1.98 6.72 21.96
CA ARG A 73 -0.73 6.79 22.74
C ARG A 73 0.19 5.59 22.48
N TYR A 74 -0.41 4.42 22.25
CA TYR A 74 0.27 3.17 21.97
C TYR A 74 -0.56 2.34 20.98
N GLN A 75 0.08 1.69 20.03
CA GLN A 75 -0.54 0.72 19.14
C GLN A 75 0.40 -0.47 18.92
N GLU A 76 -0.15 -1.66 19.01
CA GLU A 76 0.52 -2.93 18.73
C GLU A 76 -0.29 -3.73 17.71
N VAL A 77 0.41 -4.43 16.82
CA VAL A 77 -0.16 -5.28 15.78
C VAL A 77 0.70 -6.52 15.60
N ASP A 78 0.11 -7.70 15.78
CA ASP A 78 0.72 -9.00 15.47
C ASP A 78 0.08 -9.60 14.22
N PHE A 79 0.92 -10.19 13.36
CA PHE A 79 0.54 -10.81 12.11
C PHE A 79 0.82 -12.31 12.18
N ALA A 80 -0.22 -13.14 12.04
CA ALA A 80 -0.05 -14.58 11.92
C ALA A 80 0.63 -14.90 10.58
N PRO A 81 1.46 -15.96 10.46
CA PRO A 81 2.13 -16.30 9.19
C PRO A 81 1.16 -16.44 7.99
N ARG A 82 -0.07 -16.91 8.24
CA ARG A 82 -1.14 -16.99 7.23
C ARG A 82 -1.59 -15.64 6.66
N TYR A 83 -1.35 -14.51 7.33
CA TYR A 83 -1.60 -13.17 6.78
C TYR A 83 -0.95 -13.04 5.40
N TYR A 84 0.34 -13.35 5.29
CA TYR A 84 1.11 -13.19 4.05
C TYR A 84 0.77 -14.19 2.94
N THR A 85 -0.02 -15.23 3.22
CA THR A 85 -0.46 -16.22 2.22
C THR A 85 -1.95 -16.13 1.88
N VAL A 86 -2.77 -15.59 2.77
CA VAL A 86 -4.21 -15.34 2.58
C VAL A 86 -4.45 -13.95 2.01
N VAL A 87 -3.87 -12.90 2.62
CA VAL A 87 -4.09 -11.49 2.28
C VAL A 87 -3.53 -11.19 0.90
N LYS A 88 -4.46 -10.99 -0.04
CA LYS A 88 -4.21 -10.67 -1.44
C LYS A 88 -5.09 -9.48 -1.82
N PRO A 89 -4.84 -8.85 -2.97
CA PRO A 89 -5.77 -7.87 -3.51
C PRO A 89 -7.19 -8.45 -3.48
N ASN A 90 -8.09 -7.72 -2.85
CA ASN A 90 -9.54 -7.90 -2.75
C ASN A 90 -9.95 -9.22 -2.05
N THR A 91 -9.08 -9.70 -1.16
CA THR A 91 -9.51 -10.33 0.09
C THR A 91 -10.39 -9.35 0.86
N LEU A 92 -11.54 -9.79 1.38
CA LEU A 92 -12.34 -9.02 2.32
C LEU A 92 -11.84 -9.26 3.74
N LEU A 93 -11.34 -8.20 4.39
CA LEU A 93 -10.99 -8.22 5.80
C LEU A 93 -12.24 -8.03 6.67
N LEU A 94 -12.32 -8.80 7.76
CA LEU A 94 -13.31 -8.63 8.82
C LEU A 94 -12.56 -8.23 10.10
N MET A 95 -12.70 -6.98 10.51
CA MET A 95 -12.04 -6.40 11.69
C MET A 95 -13.07 -6.28 12.81
N SER A 96 -13.02 -7.20 13.78
CA SER A 96 -13.89 -7.18 14.96
C SER A 96 -13.21 -6.41 16.07
N VAL A 97 -13.64 -5.17 16.32
CA VAL A 97 -13.07 -4.32 17.38
C VAL A 97 -13.96 -4.33 18.62
N GLY A 98 -13.36 -4.47 19.81
CA GLY A 98 -14.01 -4.30 21.10
C GLY A 98 -13.22 -3.34 21.97
N ILE A 99 -13.88 -2.70 22.94
CA ILE A 99 -13.18 -2.06 24.06
C ILE A 99 -12.71 -3.17 24.98
N SER A 100 -11.40 -3.30 25.16
CA SER A 100 -10.82 -4.31 26.04
C SER A 100 -10.68 -3.81 27.46
N TYR A 101 -10.07 -2.63 27.67
CA TYR A 101 -9.89 -2.02 29.00
C TYR A 101 -10.36 -0.57 29.03
N VAL A 102 -10.94 -0.14 30.16
CA VAL A 102 -11.30 1.25 30.44
C VAL A 102 -10.69 1.71 31.75
N GLY A 103 -9.84 2.73 31.69
CA GLY A 103 -9.31 3.43 32.84
C GLY A 103 -9.55 4.93 32.73
N ARG A 104 -9.46 5.65 33.86
CA ARG A 104 -9.86 7.06 34.04
C ARG A 104 -9.68 7.93 32.79
N SER A 105 -8.47 8.06 32.23
CA SER A 105 -8.20 8.88 31.04
C SER A 105 -7.88 8.11 29.76
N SER A 106 -7.99 6.77 29.73
CA SER A 106 -7.56 5.95 28.58
C SER A 106 -8.39 4.70 28.35
N LEU A 107 -8.68 4.43 27.08
CA LEU A 107 -9.31 3.20 26.59
C LEU A 107 -8.27 2.34 25.87
N PHE A 108 -8.41 1.03 25.94
CA PHE A 108 -7.76 0.11 25.00
C PHE A 108 -8.82 -0.53 24.10
N TYR A 109 -8.46 -0.70 22.83
CA TYR A 109 -9.25 -1.41 21.85
C TYR A 109 -8.46 -2.62 21.36
N ASP A 110 -9.06 -3.79 21.43
CA ASP A 110 -8.53 -5.00 20.81
C ASP A 110 -9.30 -5.33 19.53
N TYR A 111 -8.56 -5.74 18.51
CA TYR A 111 -9.06 -6.04 17.17
C TYR A 111 -8.69 -7.48 16.84
N ASP A 112 -9.69 -8.30 16.54
CA ASP A 112 -9.52 -9.59 15.88
C ASP A 112 -9.76 -9.42 14.38
N ILE A 113 -8.71 -9.56 13.57
CA ILE A 113 -8.77 -9.40 12.12
C ILE A 113 -8.76 -10.76 11.44
N ARG A 114 -9.83 -11.05 10.68
CA ARG A 114 -10.04 -12.27 9.89
C ARG A 114 -10.14 -11.94 8.40
N SER A 115 -10.18 -12.98 7.57
CA SER A 115 -10.46 -12.88 6.13
C SER A 115 -11.73 -13.66 5.81
N ASP A 116 -12.47 -13.22 4.80
CA ASP A 116 -13.48 -14.02 4.08
C ASP A 116 -13.02 -15.44 3.71
N ALA A 117 -11.75 -15.63 3.38
CA ALA A 117 -11.15 -16.92 3.07
C ALA A 117 -10.63 -17.69 4.30
N SER A 118 -10.77 -17.17 5.53
CA SER A 118 -10.39 -17.87 6.76
C SER A 118 -11.05 -17.29 8.02
N GLU A 119 -11.90 -18.09 8.67
CA GLU A 119 -12.53 -17.77 9.96
C GLU A 119 -11.53 -17.55 11.11
N THR A 120 -10.28 -18.01 10.95
CA THR A 120 -9.24 -17.97 11.97
C THR A 120 -8.36 -16.72 11.83
N SER A 121 -8.16 -16.00 12.96
CA SER A 121 -7.49 -14.70 13.02
C SER A 121 -6.18 -14.63 12.21
N ILE A 122 -6.10 -13.72 11.24
CA ILE A 122 -4.89 -13.46 10.45
C ILE A 122 -4.02 -12.38 11.10
N SER A 123 -4.57 -11.52 11.94
CA SER A 123 -3.84 -10.51 12.71
C SER A 123 -4.62 -10.12 13.96
N HIS A 124 -3.90 -9.81 15.03
CA HIS A 124 -4.43 -9.16 16.23
C HIS A 124 -3.87 -7.74 16.33
N SER A 125 -4.63 -6.80 16.89
CA SER A 125 -4.11 -5.48 17.25
C SER A 125 -4.66 -5.01 18.57
N THR A 126 -3.84 -4.31 19.34
CA THR A 126 -4.22 -3.61 20.57
C THR A 126 -3.89 -2.12 20.38
N THR A 127 -4.79 -1.21 20.77
CA THR A 127 -4.58 0.24 20.61
C THR A 127 -5.05 0.99 21.85
N GLN A 128 -4.13 1.69 22.53
CA GLN A 128 -4.45 2.64 23.59
C GLN A 128 -4.81 4.00 23.01
N MET A 129 -5.99 4.52 23.33
CA MET A 129 -6.32 5.94 23.17
C MET A 129 -6.44 6.65 24.51
N VAL A 130 -5.99 7.91 24.54
CA VAL A 130 -6.04 8.80 25.72
C VAL A 130 -6.95 9.98 25.39
N ARG A 131 -7.94 10.29 26.25
CA ARG A 131 -8.73 11.52 26.15
C ARG A 131 -7.91 12.69 26.70
N VAL A 132 -7.91 13.80 25.98
CA VAL A 132 -7.18 15.01 26.34
C VAL A 132 -8.06 16.25 26.19
N ASN A 133 -7.72 17.33 26.87
CA ASN A 133 -8.25 18.65 26.54
C ASN A 133 -7.48 19.24 25.36
N ARG A 134 -8.18 19.77 24.33
CA ARG A 134 -7.57 20.27 23.08
C ARG A 134 -6.72 21.53 23.30
N LYS A 135 -7.03 22.36 24.31
CA LYS A 135 -6.30 23.60 24.63
C LYS A 135 -5.05 23.34 25.47
N THR A 136 -5.15 22.54 26.53
CA THR A 136 -4.02 22.28 27.44
C THR A 136 -3.16 21.08 27.03
N ARG A 137 -3.65 20.24 26.11
CA ARG A 137 -3.08 18.94 25.68
C ARG A 137 -2.84 17.95 26.82
N ARG A 138 -3.33 18.21 28.04
CA ARG A 138 -3.24 17.30 29.19
C ARG A 138 -4.31 16.20 29.10
N PRO A 139 -4.05 14.98 29.61
CA PRO A 139 -5.08 13.95 29.77
C PRO A 139 -6.24 14.42 30.66
N ILE A 140 -7.45 13.95 30.36
CA ILE A 140 -8.65 14.19 31.16
C ILE A 140 -9.45 12.89 31.31
N THR A 141 -10.29 12.80 32.34
CA THR A 141 -11.15 11.62 32.58
C THR A 141 -12.15 11.44 31.43
N TRP A 142 -12.50 10.19 31.10
CA TRP A 142 -13.72 9.85 30.35
C TRP A 142 -14.97 10.16 31.19
N PRO A 143 -16.19 10.21 30.61
CA PRO A 143 -17.41 10.30 31.42
C PRO A 143 -17.54 9.04 32.28
N ASP A 144 -17.96 9.19 33.53
CA ASP A 144 -18.10 8.06 34.46
C ASP A 144 -19.11 7.03 33.91
N THR A 145 -20.18 7.48 33.25
CA THR A 145 -21.15 6.61 32.54
C THR A 145 -20.55 5.72 31.44
N LEU A 146 -19.37 6.04 30.90
CA LEU A 146 -18.62 5.17 29.99
C LEU A 146 -17.72 4.20 30.79
N ILE A 147 -17.16 4.65 31.92
CA ILE A 147 -16.31 3.85 32.80
C ILE A 147 -17.15 2.76 33.48
N ASP A 148 -18.26 3.13 34.12
CA ASP A 148 -19.14 2.23 34.88
C ASP A 148 -19.73 1.12 34.01
N LYS A 149 -20.04 1.44 32.74
CA LYS A 149 -20.64 0.49 31.78
C LYS A 149 -19.63 -0.42 31.09
N MET A 150 -18.39 0.06 30.86
CA MET A 150 -17.43 -0.60 29.96
C MET A 150 -16.16 -1.08 30.65
N SER A 151 -15.91 -0.68 31.90
CA SER A 151 -14.90 -1.34 32.74
C SER A 151 -15.40 -2.71 33.19
N LYS A 152 -14.45 -3.57 33.59
CA LYS A 152 -14.74 -4.90 34.15
C LYS A 152 -13.96 -5.04 35.44
N GLU A 153 -14.64 -5.50 36.48
CA GLU A 153 -13.99 -5.76 37.77
C GLU A 153 -12.90 -6.83 37.63
N GLY A 154 -11.81 -6.66 38.39
CA GLY A 154 -10.65 -7.56 38.34
C GLY A 154 -9.81 -7.49 37.05
N GLN A 155 -10.11 -6.58 36.11
CA GLN A 155 -9.35 -6.52 34.85
C GLN A 155 -8.04 -5.72 34.96
N ASP A 156 -6.92 -6.42 34.74
CA ASP A 156 -5.60 -5.81 34.63
C ASP A 156 -5.51 -4.76 33.52
N ARG A 157 -4.77 -3.69 33.81
CA ARG A 157 -4.42 -2.66 32.83
C ARG A 157 -3.38 -3.21 31.85
N PRO A 158 -3.62 -3.19 30.53
CA PRO A 158 -2.63 -3.65 29.56
C PRO A 158 -1.32 -2.86 29.67
N VAL A 159 -0.21 -3.59 29.66
CA VAL A 159 1.14 -3.02 29.78
C VAL A 159 1.47 -2.21 28.51
N VAL A 160 1.87 -0.97 28.70
CA VAL A 160 2.43 -0.11 27.65
C VAL A 160 3.95 -0.14 27.83
N PRO A 161 4.75 -0.43 26.79
CA PRO A 161 6.20 -0.44 26.91
C PRO A 161 6.74 0.96 27.22
N ASP A 162 7.82 1.00 27.99
CA ASP A 162 8.64 2.21 28.16
C ASP A 162 9.23 2.66 26.80
N PRO A 163 9.55 3.96 26.65
CA PRO A 163 10.45 4.41 25.58
C PRO A 163 11.80 3.70 25.64
N PHE A 164 12.50 3.59 24.50
CA PHE A 164 13.85 3.03 24.46
C PHE A 164 14.80 3.82 25.39
N LYS A 165 15.35 3.14 26.40
CA LYS A 165 16.17 3.76 27.46
C LYS A 165 17.60 4.09 27.02
N ALA A 166 18.08 3.44 25.96
CA ALA A 166 19.37 3.69 25.32
C ALA A 166 19.26 3.49 23.81
N ARG A 167 20.12 4.16 23.03
CA ARG A 167 20.32 3.92 21.59
C ARG A 167 21.48 2.95 21.43
N PRO A 168 21.32 1.78 20.79
CA PRO A 168 22.40 0.82 20.61
C PRO A 168 23.13 1.05 19.29
N ASP A 169 24.45 1.06 19.31
CA ASP A 169 25.26 1.17 18.09
C ASP A 169 25.40 -0.18 17.35
N PRO A 170 25.50 -0.15 16.01
CA PRO A 170 25.46 1.03 15.13
C PRO A 170 24.03 1.49 14.79
N VAL A 171 23.79 2.80 14.83
CA VAL A 171 22.54 3.45 14.39
C VAL A 171 22.66 3.99 12.96
N PHE A 172 21.61 3.82 12.15
CA PHE A 172 21.37 4.63 10.96
C PHE A 172 20.37 5.74 11.24
N ALA A 173 20.70 6.97 10.87
CA ALA A 173 19.77 8.10 10.91
C ALA A 173 19.46 8.61 9.49
N CYS A 174 18.20 8.96 9.24
CA CYS A 174 17.81 9.77 8.08
C CYS A 174 16.73 10.79 8.45
N LYS A 175 16.67 11.87 7.67
CA LYS A 175 15.73 12.98 7.85
C LYS A 175 14.53 12.85 6.91
N PHE A 176 13.36 13.25 7.39
CA PHE A 176 12.14 13.44 6.61
C PHE A 176 11.55 14.82 6.91
N ILE A 177 10.95 15.47 5.93
CA ILE A 177 10.06 16.62 6.16
C ILE A 177 8.62 16.10 6.17
N VAL A 178 7.80 16.55 7.11
CA VAL A 178 6.35 16.27 7.11
C VAL A 178 5.67 17.06 5.99
N ASN A 179 5.08 16.36 5.03
CA ASN A 179 4.42 16.96 3.87
C ASN A 179 2.93 17.24 4.13
N ASN A 180 2.28 17.99 3.25
CA ASN A 180 0.84 18.23 3.34
C ASN A 180 0.03 16.93 3.22
N SER A 181 0.49 16.00 2.39
CA SER A 181 -0.10 14.67 2.19
C SER A 181 0.11 13.67 3.34
N ASP A 182 0.89 14.04 4.35
CA ASP A 182 1.14 13.27 5.57
C ASP A 182 0.17 13.62 6.72
N ILE A 183 -0.57 14.73 6.57
CA ILE A 183 -1.53 15.26 7.53
C ILE A 183 -2.92 14.66 7.32
N ASP A 184 -3.69 14.49 8.41
CA ASP A 184 -5.12 14.18 8.35
C ASP A 184 -6.02 15.39 8.70
N VAL A 185 -7.34 15.17 8.67
CA VAL A 185 -8.37 16.21 8.87
C VAL A 185 -8.30 16.97 10.21
N ARG A 186 -7.42 16.58 11.13
CA ARG A 186 -7.18 17.28 12.41
C ARG A 186 -5.97 18.23 12.39
N GLN A 187 -5.28 18.36 11.25
CA GLN A 187 -4.07 19.19 11.08
C GLN A 187 -2.85 18.70 11.89
N HIS A 188 -2.72 17.37 12.04
CA HIS A 188 -1.53 16.70 12.58
C HIS A 188 -1.10 15.52 11.69
N THR A 189 0.18 15.13 11.73
CA THR A 189 0.69 13.95 11.00
C THR A 189 -0.08 12.69 11.41
N ASN A 190 -0.66 12.03 10.41
CA ASN A 190 -1.50 10.86 10.65
C ASN A 190 -0.71 9.69 11.26
N GLN A 191 -1.29 8.99 12.24
CA GLN A 191 -0.58 7.99 13.05
C GLN A 191 0.14 6.91 12.23
N SER A 192 -0.39 6.50 11.07
CA SER A 192 0.26 5.47 10.26
C SER A 192 1.47 5.98 9.45
N VAL A 193 1.62 7.29 9.27
CA VAL A 193 2.75 7.87 8.52
C VAL A 193 4.07 7.74 9.27
N TYR A 194 4.06 7.78 10.62
CA TYR A 194 5.26 7.48 11.41
C TYR A 194 5.80 6.07 11.14
N LEU A 195 4.90 5.08 10.96
CA LEU A 195 5.32 3.74 10.53
C LEU A 195 5.83 3.73 9.08
N ARG A 196 5.26 4.54 8.18
CA ARG A 196 5.80 4.71 6.81
C ARG A 196 7.23 5.22 6.84
N PHE A 197 7.50 6.30 7.58
CA PHE A 197 8.85 6.85 7.76
C PHE A 197 9.81 5.83 8.38
N GLY A 198 9.40 5.09 9.41
CA GLY A 198 10.20 4.02 10.03
C GLY A 198 10.55 2.89 9.05
N LEU A 199 9.60 2.44 8.23
CA LEU A 199 9.82 1.41 7.21
C LEU A 199 10.70 1.93 6.06
N ASP A 200 10.55 3.19 5.67
CA ASP A 200 11.37 3.84 4.63
C ASP A 200 12.81 4.05 5.08
N ALA A 201 13.01 4.45 6.35
CA ALA A 201 14.31 4.53 6.99
C ALA A 201 14.98 3.15 7.08
N ALA A 202 14.25 2.12 7.51
CA ALA A 202 14.76 0.75 7.61
C ALA A 202 15.12 0.16 6.24
N ALA A 203 14.32 0.41 5.20
CA ALA A 203 14.63 -0.01 3.83
C ALA A 203 15.92 0.64 3.32
N THR A 204 16.05 1.96 3.50
CA THR A 204 17.24 2.74 3.11
C THR A 204 18.49 2.27 3.89
N GLY A 205 18.38 2.14 5.21
CA GLY A 205 19.43 1.68 6.11
C GLY A 205 19.89 0.26 5.79
N SER A 206 18.96 -0.65 5.46
CA SER A 206 19.28 -2.05 5.10
C SER A 206 20.20 -2.18 3.87
N ARG A 207 20.19 -1.18 2.96
CA ARG A 207 21.13 -1.13 1.82
C ARG A 207 22.46 -0.49 2.17
N LYS A 208 22.52 0.33 3.20
CA LYS A 208 23.76 0.87 3.82
C LYS A 208 24.42 -0.11 4.80
N ASN A 209 24.04 -1.39 4.74
CA ASN A 209 24.62 -2.53 5.48
C ASN A 209 24.49 -2.48 7.02
N ILE A 210 23.59 -1.68 7.60
CA ILE A 210 23.34 -1.70 9.07
C ILE A 210 22.64 -2.98 9.56
N SER A 211 22.14 -3.80 8.63
CA SER A 211 21.35 -4.99 8.93
C SER A 211 21.76 -6.15 8.05
N VAL A 212 21.69 -7.36 8.63
CA VAL A 212 21.88 -8.63 7.92
C VAL A 212 20.76 -8.86 6.89
N LEU A 213 19.58 -8.26 7.10
CA LEU A 213 18.40 -8.35 6.24
C LEU A 213 18.41 -7.28 5.14
N LYS A 214 19.24 -7.51 4.10
CA LYS A 214 19.21 -6.65 2.89
C LYS A 214 17.80 -6.62 2.28
N ASN A 215 17.39 -5.42 1.87
CA ASN A 215 16.06 -5.11 1.31
C ASN A 215 14.90 -5.52 2.24
N ILE A 216 14.81 -4.90 3.42
CA ILE A 216 13.82 -5.23 4.46
C ILE A 216 12.36 -5.28 3.96
N VAL A 217 12.03 -4.53 2.90
CA VAL A 217 10.71 -4.52 2.22
C VAL A 217 10.23 -5.91 1.75
N PHE A 218 11.14 -6.85 1.48
CA PHE A 218 10.77 -8.22 1.09
C PHE A 218 10.61 -9.19 2.28
N TRP A 219 10.71 -8.73 3.53
CA TRP A 219 10.59 -9.55 4.73
C TRP A 219 9.20 -9.42 5.39
N PRO A 220 8.53 -10.53 5.76
CA PRO A 220 7.22 -10.48 6.42
C PRO A 220 7.38 -9.97 7.85
N ILE A 221 6.63 -8.94 8.21
CA ILE A 221 6.68 -8.32 9.53
C ILE A 221 5.77 -9.12 10.47
N ARG A 222 6.34 -9.80 11.46
CA ARG A 222 5.56 -10.55 12.45
C ARG A 222 4.80 -9.64 13.42
N LYS A 223 5.41 -8.54 13.85
CA LYS A 223 4.88 -7.64 14.89
C LYS A 223 5.32 -6.21 14.65
N VAL A 224 4.45 -5.26 15.01
CA VAL A 224 4.72 -3.81 15.04
C VAL A 224 4.24 -3.27 16.38
N SER A 225 5.07 -2.48 17.05
CA SER A 225 4.74 -1.81 18.32
C SER A 225 5.14 -0.33 18.20
N LEU A 226 4.23 0.60 18.48
CA LEU A 226 4.38 2.03 18.23
C LEU A 226 3.95 2.84 19.46
N LEU A 227 4.84 3.70 19.96
CA LEU A 227 4.65 4.48 21.18
C LEU A 227 4.70 5.99 20.87
N TYR A 228 3.55 6.62 20.65
CA TYR A 228 3.45 8.00 20.19
C TYR A 228 3.65 8.98 21.36
N GLN A 229 4.76 9.74 21.37
CA GLN A 229 5.09 10.68 22.45
C GLN A 229 4.63 12.12 22.19
N LYS A 230 4.65 12.57 20.94
CA LYS A 230 4.27 13.93 20.51
C LYS A 230 3.71 13.89 19.08
N GLU A 231 2.87 14.85 18.74
CA GLU A 231 2.49 15.15 17.35
C GLU A 231 3.61 15.90 16.61
N ALA A 232 3.67 15.69 15.29
CA ALA A 232 4.37 16.52 14.32
C ALA A 232 3.37 17.22 13.38
N LEU A 233 3.79 18.34 12.80
CA LEU A 233 3.04 19.25 11.96
C LEU A 233 3.73 19.46 10.59
N VAL A 234 3.07 20.09 9.62
CA VAL A 234 3.65 20.32 8.29
C VAL A 234 4.93 21.14 8.38
N GLY A 235 5.99 20.70 7.70
CA GLY A 235 7.29 21.36 7.69
C GLY A 235 8.21 20.98 8.85
N ASP A 236 7.73 20.21 9.85
CA ASP A 236 8.62 19.63 10.86
C ASP A 236 9.66 18.71 10.20
N GLU A 237 10.93 18.90 10.54
CA GLU A 237 12.01 17.96 10.21
C GLU A 237 12.07 16.85 11.26
N LEU A 238 11.91 15.61 10.82
CA LEU A 238 11.95 14.41 11.66
C LEU A 238 13.20 13.59 11.35
N THR A 239 14.08 13.44 12.35
CA THR A 239 15.15 12.43 12.31
C THR A 239 14.58 11.09 12.74
N VAL A 240 14.69 10.08 11.88
CA VAL A 240 14.33 8.69 12.17
C VAL A 240 15.61 7.89 12.34
N GLU A 241 15.75 7.28 13.52
CA GLU A 241 16.87 6.41 13.88
C GLU A 241 16.44 4.94 13.78
N VAL A 242 17.30 4.10 13.19
CA VAL A 242 17.05 2.67 12.98
C VAL A 242 18.32 1.87 13.28
N TRP A 243 18.17 0.80 14.05
CA TRP A 243 19.21 -0.17 14.39
C TRP A 243 18.66 -1.60 14.27
N GLN A 244 19.55 -2.60 14.28
CA GLN A 244 19.15 -3.99 14.43
C GLN A 244 19.37 -4.44 15.89
N ASP A 245 18.35 -5.01 16.53
CA ASP A 245 18.49 -5.65 17.85
C ASP A 245 19.47 -6.82 17.76
N GLN A 246 20.51 -6.79 18.60
CA GLN A 246 21.55 -7.82 18.67
C GLN A 246 21.05 -9.11 19.34
N GLY A 247 20.01 -9.04 20.19
CA GLY A 247 19.56 -10.14 21.03
C GLY A 247 18.93 -11.35 20.32
N ARG A 248 18.74 -11.32 18.99
CA ARG A 248 18.01 -12.36 18.24
C ARG A 248 18.65 -12.80 16.91
N VAL A 249 19.93 -12.49 16.67
CA VAL A 249 20.55 -12.70 15.35
C VAL A 249 20.82 -14.18 15.02
N GLN A 250 21.14 -15.02 16.02
CA GLN A 250 21.69 -16.36 15.81
C GLN A 250 20.80 -17.31 14.96
N GLY A 251 19.47 -17.29 15.15
CA GLY A 251 18.55 -18.14 14.37
C GLY A 251 18.49 -17.81 12.87
N TRP A 252 18.86 -16.60 12.46
CA TRP A 252 18.77 -16.16 11.06
C TRP A 252 19.92 -16.65 10.19
N THR A 253 21.13 -16.75 10.74
CA THR A 253 22.28 -17.36 10.06
C THR A 253 21.95 -18.80 9.66
N PHE A 254 21.37 -19.54 10.60
CA PHE A 254 20.94 -20.91 10.41
C PHE A 254 19.85 -21.06 9.33
N LEU A 255 18.84 -20.19 9.31
CA LEU A 255 17.80 -20.22 8.26
C LEU A 255 18.39 -20.05 6.86
N ARG A 256 19.43 -19.22 6.67
CA ARG A 256 20.15 -19.16 5.39
C ARG A 256 20.92 -20.44 5.07
N MET A 257 21.54 -21.07 6.07
CA MET A 257 22.23 -22.36 5.87
C MET A 257 21.24 -23.45 5.42
N LEU A 258 20.02 -23.47 5.97
CA LEU A 258 18.90 -24.29 5.49
C LEU A 258 18.54 -24.01 4.01
N GLU A 259 18.46 -22.74 3.60
CA GLU A 259 18.16 -22.41 2.20
C GLU A 259 19.27 -22.81 1.22
N PHE A 260 20.54 -22.65 1.60
CA PHE A 260 21.69 -23.12 0.81
C PHE A 260 21.74 -24.65 0.72
N ALA A 261 21.56 -25.36 1.84
CA ALA A 261 21.48 -26.81 1.86
C ALA A 261 20.31 -27.35 1.02
N ARG A 262 19.14 -26.68 1.09
CA ARG A 262 17.97 -26.99 0.25
C ARG A 262 18.29 -26.83 -1.25
N ALA A 263 18.98 -25.76 -1.65
CA ALA A 263 19.39 -25.56 -3.04
C ALA A 263 20.38 -26.65 -3.51
N ALA A 264 21.35 -27.00 -2.67
CA ALA A 264 22.34 -28.03 -2.95
C ALA A 264 21.73 -29.45 -3.04
N ALA A 265 20.78 -29.79 -2.17
CA ALA A 265 20.16 -31.12 -2.14
C ALA A 265 19.06 -31.33 -3.20
N ILE A 266 18.21 -30.33 -3.44
CA ILE A 266 17.07 -30.45 -4.36
C ILE A 266 17.51 -30.34 -5.83
N GLY A 267 18.58 -29.58 -6.13
CA GLY A 267 19.10 -29.41 -7.49
C GLY A 267 19.41 -30.73 -8.21
N PRO A 268 20.25 -31.62 -7.62
CA PRO A 268 20.53 -32.95 -8.16
C PRO A 268 19.28 -33.83 -8.29
N LEU A 269 18.45 -33.93 -7.24
CA LEU A 269 17.26 -34.80 -7.23
C LEU A 269 16.23 -34.44 -8.32
N ILE A 270 16.06 -33.15 -8.63
CA ILE A 270 15.23 -32.71 -9.77
C ILE A 270 15.91 -33.09 -11.10
N LYS A 271 17.22 -32.87 -11.22
CA LYS A 271 18.00 -33.13 -12.46
C LYS A 271 18.08 -34.63 -12.80
N GLU A 272 18.03 -35.49 -11.80
CA GLU A 272 18.06 -36.95 -11.93
C GLU A 272 16.67 -37.54 -12.25
N ARG A 273 15.61 -37.10 -11.55
CA ARG A 273 14.23 -37.60 -11.80
C ARG A 273 13.55 -36.99 -13.02
N VAL A 274 13.92 -35.77 -13.44
CA VAL A 274 13.42 -35.15 -14.68
C VAL A 274 14.40 -35.47 -15.81
N GLY A 275 14.47 -36.77 -16.14
CA GLY A 275 15.48 -37.34 -17.04
C GLY A 275 15.55 -36.71 -18.44
N THR A 276 16.69 -36.91 -19.10
CA THR A 276 17.18 -36.20 -20.29
C THR A 276 16.37 -36.35 -21.60
N GLN A 277 15.16 -36.93 -21.56
CA GLN A 277 14.37 -37.27 -22.75
C GLN A 277 13.41 -36.18 -23.26
N ASN A 278 13.27 -35.03 -22.59
CA ASN A 278 12.39 -33.95 -23.05
C ASN A 278 13.13 -32.65 -23.42
N LYS A 279 13.63 -32.58 -24.66
CA LYS A 279 14.09 -31.34 -25.32
C LYS A 279 12.90 -30.44 -25.69
N GLY A 280 12.21 -29.87 -24.70
CA GLY A 280 11.08 -28.96 -24.94
C GLY A 280 10.36 -28.39 -23.72
N SER A 281 10.49 -28.98 -22.53
CA SER A 281 9.85 -28.47 -21.31
C SER A 281 10.64 -27.30 -20.69
N THR A 282 10.08 -26.10 -20.74
CA THR A 282 10.60 -24.95 -19.96
C THR A 282 10.37 -25.17 -18.46
N PHE A 283 11.42 -24.97 -17.65
CA PHE A 283 11.37 -25.06 -16.19
C PHE A 283 10.29 -24.14 -15.59
N SER A 284 9.24 -24.72 -15.01
CA SER A 284 8.29 -23.97 -14.20
C SER A 284 8.88 -23.68 -12.81
N THR A 285 9.10 -22.40 -12.50
CA THR A 285 9.60 -21.94 -11.20
C THR A 285 8.76 -22.51 -10.05
N ALA A 286 9.39 -23.28 -9.18
CA ALA A 286 8.76 -23.80 -7.97
C ALA A 286 8.82 -22.73 -6.86
N PHE A 287 7.66 -22.39 -6.28
CA PHE A 287 7.56 -21.42 -5.19
C PHE A 287 7.23 -22.13 -3.88
N VAL A 288 8.06 -21.92 -2.86
CA VAL A 288 7.74 -22.30 -1.48
C VAL A 288 6.51 -21.49 -1.03
N ARG A 289 5.42 -22.19 -0.70
CA ARG A 289 4.17 -21.62 -0.16
C ARG A 289 4.18 -21.58 1.36
N TYR A 290 4.87 -22.50 1.99
CA TYR A 290 4.93 -22.69 3.43
C TYR A 290 6.31 -23.23 3.81
N GLN A 291 6.90 -22.68 4.86
CA GLN A 291 7.97 -23.33 5.60
C GLN A 291 7.77 -23.03 7.10
N GLU A 292 7.84 -24.09 7.91
CA GLU A 292 7.80 -24.06 9.37
C GLU A 292 9.09 -24.71 9.89
N VAL A 293 9.67 -24.16 10.95
CA VAL A 293 10.94 -24.61 11.52
C VAL A 293 10.85 -24.50 13.04
N ASP A 294 10.71 -25.63 13.72
CA ASP A 294 10.69 -25.71 15.17
C ASP A 294 12.07 -26.11 15.69
N PHE A 295 12.57 -25.35 16.66
CA PHE A 295 13.82 -25.63 17.34
C PHE A 295 13.54 -26.13 18.75
N SER A 296 14.17 -27.24 19.13
CA SER A 296 14.24 -27.66 20.53
C SER A 296 14.91 -26.56 21.36
N PRO A 297 14.52 -26.30 22.62
CA PRO A 297 15.25 -25.39 23.50
C PRO A 297 16.75 -25.71 23.61
N ARG A 298 17.15 -26.98 23.41
CA ARG A 298 18.56 -27.42 23.33
C ARG A 298 19.35 -26.78 22.19
N TYR A 299 18.70 -26.31 21.13
CA TYR A 299 19.36 -25.66 19.98
C TYR A 299 20.30 -24.53 20.44
N TYR A 300 19.82 -23.65 21.33
CA TYR A 300 20.57 -22.48 21.81
C TYR A 300 21.71 -22.82 22.78
N THR A 301 21.78 -24.05 23.31
CA THR A 301 22.86 -24.52 24.19
C THR A 301 23.86 -25.42 23.47
N VAL A 302 23.42 -26.13 22.43
CA VAL A 302 24.21 -27.10 21.65
C VAL A 302 24.91 -26.44 20.46
N VAL A 303 24.27 -25.49 19.77
CA VAL A 303 24.84 -24.83 18.58
C VAL A 303 25.72 -23.66 19.00
N LYS A 304 27.04 -23.87 18.94
CA LYS A 304 28.07 -22.87 19.25
C LYS A 304 28.84 -22.49 17.96
N PRO A 305 29.69 -21.45 17.97
CA PRO A 305 30.64 -21.24 16.90
C PRO A 305 31.44 -22.53 16.61
N ASN A 306 31.61 -22.86 15.34
CA ASN A 306 32.24 -24.09 14.83
C ASN A 306 31.47 -25.41 15.07
N THR A 307 30.24 -25.38 15.59
CA THR A 307 29.34 -26.56 15.53
C THR A 307 28.87 -26.79 14.09
N PHE A 308 29.03 -28.01 13.58
CA PHE A 308 28.46 -28.42 12.29
C PHE A 308 27.01 -28.90 12.49
N VAL A 309 26.16 -28.59 11.51
CA VAL A 309 24.76 -29.00 11.50
C VAL A 309 24.54 -30.03 10.40
N ILE A 310 23.97 -31.17 10.76
CA ILE A 310 23.56 -32.23 9.83
C ILE A 310 22.08 -32.00 9.50
N LEU A 311 21.74 -31.99 8.21
CA LEU A 311 20.39 -31.79 7.70
C LEU A 311 19.92 -33.02 6.94
N SER A 312 19.12 -33.86 7.60
CA SER A 312 18.53 -35.05 6.98
C SER A 312 17.23 -34.65 6.28
N VAL A 313 17.25 -34.63 4.94
CA VAL A 313 16.11 -34.21 4.10
C VAL A 313 15.32 -35.43 3.64
N GLY A 314 14.00 -35.42 3.82
CA GLY A 314 13.09 -36.44 3.28
C GLY A 314 11.92 -35.84 2.51
N LEU A 315 11.43 -36.59 1.52
CA LEU A 315 10.26 -36.25 0.72
C LEU A 315 9.03 -36.95 1.31
N GLY A 316 8.12 -36.18 1.92
CA GLY A 316 7.01 -36.75 2.68
C GLY A 316 5.74 -37.02 1.87
N TYR A 317 5.33 -36.09 1.01
CA TYR A 317 4.08 -36.22 0.26
C TYR A 317 4.12 -35.54 -1.11
N VAL A 318 3.53 -36.22 -2.11
CA VAL A 318 3.43 -35.77 -3.50
C VAL A 318 1.96 -35.70 -3.89
N GLY A 319 1.34 -34.54 -3.70
CA GLY A 319 -0.03 -34.26 -4.14
C GLY A 319 -0.08 -33.73 -5.58
N ARG A 320 -1.23 -33.86 -6.24
CA ARG A 320 -1.48 -33.44 -7.65
C ARG A 320 -1.06 -32.00 -8.02
N SER A 321 -0.84 -31.12 -7.03
CA SER A 321 -0.31 -29.77 -7.26
C SER A 321 0.71 -29.32 -6.22
N SER A 322 1.25 -30.24 -5.40
CA SER A 322 2.10 -29.87 -4.27
C SER A 322 3.10 -30.94 -3.82
N LEU A 323 4.34 -30.53 -3.57
CA LEU A 323 5.37 -31.32 -2.89
C LEU A 323 5.49 -30.88 -1.43
N PHE A 324 5.71 -31.85 -0.53
CA PHE A 324 6.05 -31.64 0.88
C PHE A 324 7.40 -32.28 1.20
N PHE A 325 8.28 -31.51 1.84
CA PHE A 325 9.58 -31.98 2.35
C PHE A 325 9.64 -31.81 3.87
N TYR A 326 10.17 -32.81 4.57
CA TYR A 326 10.56 -32.72 5.97
C TYR A 326 12.08 -32.72 6.13
N TYR A 327 12.55 -32.07 7.18
CA TYR A 327 13.96 -31.86 7.50
C TYR A 327 14.18 -32.14 8.98
N ASP A 328 15.03 -33.11 9.32
CA ASP A 328 15.55 -33.25 10.67
C ASP A 328 16.89 -32.52 10.78
N ILE A 329 17.01 -31.72 11.84
CA ILE A 329 18.20 -30.93 12.15
C ILE A 329 18.94 -31.60 13.31
N ARG A 330 20.18 -32.04 13.10
CA ARG A 330 21.05 -32.60 14.15
C ARG A 330 22.33 -31.80 14.28
N SER A 331 22.98 -31.91 15.44
CA SER A 331 24.30 -31.32 15.69
C SER A 331 25.39 -32.37 15.49
N ASN A 332 26.56 -32.02 14.97
CA ASN A 332 27.70 -32.95 15.03
C ASN A 332 28.21 -33.20 16.47
N ALA A 333 27.75 -32.40 17.44
CA ALA A 333 28.01 -32.57 18.86
C ALA A 333 26.87 -33.30 19.62
N SER A 334 25.81 -33.74 18.94
CA SER A 334 24.71 -34.52 19.53
C SER A 334 23.82 -35.13 18.44
N ASP A 335 23.70 -36.46 18.44
CA ASP A 335 22.81 -37.20 17.53
C ASP A 335 21.31 -36.90 17.73
N ASP A 336 20.93 -36.19 18.79
CA ASP A 336 19.58 -35.68 19.01
C ASP A 336 19.11 -34.80 17.84
N VAL A 337 17.82 -34.90 17.51
CA VAL A 337 17.18 -33.92 16.63
C VAL A 337 16.94 -32.63 17.42
N ILE A 338 17.73 -31.61 17.13
CA ILE A 338 17.67 -30.27 17.75
C ILE A 338 16.63 -29.35 17.07
N GLY A 339 16.00 -29.80 16.00
CA GLY A 339 14.83 -29.15 15.39
C GLY A 339 14.27 -29.90 14.18
N HIS A 340 13.04 -29.59 13.81
CA HIS A 340 12.38 -30.13 12.61
C HIS A 340 11.93 -28.99 11.69
N SER A 341 11.79 -29.26 10.39
CA SER A 341 11.23 -28.31 9.43
C SER A 341 10.33 -28.98 8.40
N LEU A 342 9.24 -28.32 8.02
CA LEU A 342 8.25 -28.80 7.03
C LEU A 342 8.04 -27.73 5.94
N THR A 343 8.10 -28.12 4.66
CA THR A 343 8.04 -27.18 3.51
C THR A 343 7.04 -27.62 2.44
N GLN A 344 6.20 -26.71 1.93
CA GLN A 344 5.19 -26.97 0.86
C GLN A 344 5.40 -26.07 -0.38
N ILE A 345 5.10 -26.57 -1.59
CA ILE A 345 5.15 -25.86 -2.89
C ILE A 345 3.79 -25.97 -3.63
N VAL A 346 3.17 -24.90 -4.20
CA VAL A 346 1.82 -24.96 -4.87
C VAL A 346 1.60 -23.90 -6.00
N ARG A 347 0.58 -24.07 -6.86
CA ARG A 347 0.18 -23.23 -8.05
C ARG A 347 -1.14 -22.43 -7.84
N VAL A 348 -1.35 -21.25 -8.47
CA VAL A 348 -2.43 -20.27 -8.11
C VAL A 348 -3.03 -19.45 -9.32
N HIS A 349 -4.27 -18.91 -9.19
CA HIS A 349 -4.99 -17.96 -10.12
C HIS A 349 -5.78 -16.83 -9.36
N LYS A 350 -6.38 -15.81 -10.04
CA LYS A 350 -6.99 -14.56 -9.47
C LYS A 350 -8.13 -13.88 -10.32
N LYS A 351 -9.03 -13.03 -9.74
CA LYS A 351 -9.78 -11.86 -10.37
C LYS A 351 -10.69 -11.04 -9.39
N THR A 352 -10.84 -9.68 -9.51
CA THR A 352 -11.25 -8.75 -8.39
C THR A 352 -11.56 -7.21 -8.68
N ARG A 353 -12.11 -6.37 -7.73
CA ARG A 353 -12.42 -4.86 -7.73
C ARG A 353 -12.68 -4.25 -6.28
N HIS A 354 -12.93 -2.96 -5.87
CA HIS A 354 -12.67 -1.50 -6.25
C HIS A 354 -12.98 -0.44 -5.10
N LEU A 355 -12.42 0.81 -5.10
CA LEU A 355 -12.39 1.85 -3.98
C LEU A 355 -13.14 3.22 -4.33
N LYS A 356 -13.02 4.56 -3.98
CA LYS A 356 -12.33 5.67 -3.19
C LYS A 356 -11.30 6.73 -3.78
N LEU A 357 -10.69 7.66 -2.99
CA LEU A 357 -10.36 9.09 -3.38
C LEU A 357 -9.05 9.48 -4.15
N TRP A 358 -7.84 9.71 -3.58
CA TRP A 358 -6.61 9.86 -4.45
C TRP A 358 -6.39 8.59 -5.28
N ILE A 359 -6.89 7.53 -4.66
CA ILE A 359 -7.24 6.23 -5.17
C ILE A 359 -8.09 6.30 -6.45
N LEU A 360 -8.77 7.38 -6.82
CA LEU A 360 -9.41 7.57 -8.13
C LEU A 360 -8.37 7.58 -9.24
N ALA A 361 -7.24 8.28 -9.02
CA ALA A 361 -6.10 8.19 -9.91
C ALA A 361 -5.57 6.76 -9.98
N ARG A 362 -5.59 6.03 -8.85
CA ARG A 362 -5.20 4.62 -8.79
C ARG A 362 -6.21 3.66 -9.46
N MET A 363 -7.46 3.51 -9.00
CA MET A 363 -8.55 2.67 -9.55
C MET A 363 -8.72 2.71 -11.06
N LEU A 364 -8.72 3.92 -11.61
CA LEU A 364 -8.95 4.12 -13.04
C LEU A 364 -7.75 3.61 -13.86
N VAL A 365 -6.66 3.19 -13.19
CA VAL A 365 -5.61 2.31 -13.71
C VAL A 365 -5.98 0.87 -13.35
N LEU A 366 -6.67 0.20 -14.27
CA LEU A 366 -6.29 -1.19 -14.57
C LEU A 366 -4.80 -1.18 -14.91
N ARG A 367 -4.00 -2.14 -14.43
CA ARG A 367 -2.63 -2.25 -14.94
C ARG A 367 -2.72 -2.41 -16.46
N PRO A 368 -1.96 -1.67 -17.30
CA PRO A 368 -2.21 -1.76 -18.74
C PRO A 368 -1.92 -3.16 -19.32
N GLN A 369 -1.17 -3.99 -18.60
CA GLN A 369 -1.04 -5.44 -18.80
C GLN A 369 -2.37 -6.20 -18.63
N GLU A 370 -3.19 -5.84 -17.64
CA GLU A 370 -4.56 -6.35 -17.44
C GLU A 370 -5.50 -5.85 -18.55
N VAL A 371 -5.27 -4.64 -19.07
CA VAL A 371 -5.97 -4.14 -20.27
C VAL A 371 -5.62 -5.01 -21.49
N LEU A 372 -4.36 -5.42 -21.67
CA LEU A 372 -3.96 -6.40 -22.70
C LEU A 372 -4.59 -7.79 -22.49
N ILE A 373 -4.76 -8.24 -21.25
CA ILE A 373 -5.46 -9.50 -20.95
C ILE A 373 -6.96 -9.38 -21.24
N LEU A 374 -7.59 -8.23 -20.99
CA LEU A 374 -9.00 -7.96 -21.31
C LEU A 374 -9.23 -7.77 -22.81
N LEU A 375 -8.29 -7.13 -23.52
CA LEU A 375 -8.21 -7.10 -24.98
C LEU A 375 -8.19 -8.52 -25.55
N GLY A 376 -7.30 -9.37 -25.01
CA GLY A 376 -7.24 -10.79 -25.33
C GLY A 376 -8.54 -11.53 -25.06
N ALA A 377 -9.17 -11.32 -23.90
CA ALA A 377 -10.43 -11.93 -23.52
C ALA A 377 -11.60 -11.52 -24.43
N LYS A 378 -11.65 -10.27 -24.92
CA LYS A 378 -12.66 -9.84 -25.90
C LYS A 378 -12.41 -10.45 -27.29
N ALA A 379 -11.14 -10.60 -27.69
CA ALA A 379 -10.74 -11.29 -28.92
C ALA A 379 -10.84 -12.83 -28.82
N GLN A 380 -10.96 -13.39 -27.61
CA GLN A 380 -10.99 -14.82 -27.30
C GLN A 380 -12.21 -15.54 -27.91
N LEU A 381 -13.28 -14.80 -28.21
CA LEU A 381 -14.50 -15.28 -28.86
C LEU A 381 -14.29 -15.88 -30.27
N ARG A 382 -13.09 -15.81 -30.86
CA ARG A 382 -12.84 -16.30 -32.23
C ARG A 382 -11.53 -17.09 -32.47
N ASN A 383 -10.48 -17.00 -31.65
CA ASN A 383 -9.23 -17.75 -31.92
C ASN A 383 -8.30 -17.93 -30.69
N PRO A 384 -7.95 -19.17 -30.28
CA PRO A 384 -7.02 -19.43 -29.17
C PRO A 384 -5.58 -18.91 -29.38
N GLY A 385 -5.09 -18.89 -30.62
CA GLY A 385 -3.75 -18.42 -30.96
C GLY A 385 -3.51 -16.94 -30.63
N ARG A 386 -4.57 -16.12 -30.67
CA ARG A 386 -4.53 -14.70 -30.25
C ARG A 386 -4.15 -14.55 -28.76
N LEU A 387 -4.55 -15.50 -27.89
CA LEU A 387 -4.18 -15.50 -26.47
C LEU A 387 -2.69 -15.85 -26.28
N LYS A 388 -2.18 -16.86 -27.03
CA LYS A 388 -0.75 -17.21 -27.02
C LYS A 388 0.10 -16.02 -27.49
N ALA A 389 -0.30 -15.35 -28.57
CA ALA A 389 0.39 -14.16 -29.08
C ALA A 389 0.46 -13.03 -28.04
N ILE A 390 -0.62 -12.76 -27.28
CA ILE A 390 -0.60 -11.78 -26.18
C ILE A 390 0.30 -12.24 -25.02
N ALA A 391 0.32 -13.54 -24.70
CA ALA A 391 1.19 -14.07 -23.67
C ALA A 391 2.68 -13.95 -24.02
N GLU A 392 3.08 -14.22 -25.28
CA GLU A 392 4.46 -14.01 -25.75
C GLU A 392 4.81 -12.51 -25.81
N LEU A 393 3.88 -11.66 -26.23
CA LEU A 393 4.05 -10.20 -26.22
C LEU A 393 4.34 -9.67 -24.80
N LEU A 394 3.58 -10.14 -23.80
CA LEU A 394 3.76 -9.74 -22.39
C LEU A 394 5.04 -10.28 -21.73
N LYS A 395 5.79 -11.19 -22.36
CA LYS A 395 7.15 -11.59 -21.90
C LYS A 395 8.24 -10.62 -22.35
N THR A 396 8.02 -9.95 -23.48
CA THR A 396 9.05 -9.14 -24.18
C THR A 396 8.75 -7.64 -24.15
N CYS A 397 7.49 -7.28 -23.92
CA CYS A 397 6.99 -5.91 -23.89
C CYS A 397 6.33 -5.62 -22.53
N ASN A 398 6.59 -4.43 -22.01
CA ASN A 398 5.81 -3.84 -20.92
C ASN A 398 4.97 -2.68 -21.48
N VAL A 399 4.23 -1.99 -20.63
CA VAL A 399 3.37 -0.88 -21.05
C VAL A 399 3.63 0.35 -20.20
N PHE A 400 3.96 1.46 -20.86
CA PHE A 400 4.23 2.74 -20.23
C PHE A 400 3.00 3.64 -20.30
N LEU A 401 2.59 4.23 -19.18
CA LEU A 401 1.53 5.25 -19.15
C LEU A 401 2.16 6.57 -19.62
N ARG A 402 1.83 7.03 -20.85
CA ARG A 402 2.42 8.24 -21.45
C ARG A 402 1.65 9.51 -21.09
N TYR A 403 0.32 9.45 -21.11
CA TYR A 403 -0.55 10.57 -20.79
C TYR A 403 -1.66 10.14 -19.83
N ARG A 404 -2.09 11.04 -18.95
CA ARG A 404 -3.27 10.83 -18.11
C ARG A 404 -4.00 12.12 -17.81
N GLU A 405 -5.32 12.11 -17.95
CA GLU A 405 -6.22 13.20 -17.63
C GLU A 405 -7.34 12.71 -16.70
N PHE A 406 -7.72 13.54 -15.74
CA PHE A 406 -8.90 13.40 -14.89
C PHE A 406 -9.67 14.71 -14.94
N ARG A 407 -10.97 14.67 -15.23
CA ARG A 407 -11.90 15.81 -15.12
C ARG A 407 -12.89 15.50 -14.02
N ILE A 408 -12.70 16.15 -12.87
CA ILE A 408 -13.50 15.98 -11.67
C ILE A 408 -14.70 16.93 -11.79
N GLN A 409 -15.91 16.46 -11.49
CA GLN A 409 -17.11 17.31 -11.50
C GLN A 409 -17.37 17.89 -10.09
N PRO A 410 -18.06 19.04 -9.93
CA PRO A 410 -18.34 19.63 -8.63
C PRO A 410 -18.99 18.66 -7.64
N GLU A 411 -19.84 17.76 -8.14
CA GLU A 411 -20.60 16.78 -7.38
C GLU A 411 -19.73 15.66 -6.80
N PHE A 412 -18.49 15.49 -7.29
CA PHE A 412 -17.47 14.73 -6.57
C PHE A 412 -17.31 15.26 -5.14
N TYR A 413 -17.26 16.58 -4.97
CA TYR A 413 -16.99 17.22 -3.70
C TYR A 413 -18.23 17.36 -2.81
N THR A 414 -19.43 17.50 -3.38
CA THR A 414 -20.68 17.62 -2.60
C THR A 414 -21.31 16.29 -2.21
N LYS A 415 -21.24 15.26 -3.07
CA LYS A 415 -22.00 14.01 -2.91
C LYS A 415 -21.18 12.85 -2.33
N LEU A 416 -19.85 12.84 -2.47
CA LEU A 416 -18.96 11.86 -1.80
C LEU A 416 -18.62 12.28 -0.36
N ARG A 417 -19.64 12.44 0.47
CA ARG A 417 -19.47 12.77 1.89
C ARG A 417 -18.95 11.54 2.67
N PRO A 418 -17.91 11.68 3.53
CA PRO A 418 -17.50 10.61 4.44
C PRO A 418 -18.69 10.15 5.31
N GLY A 419 -18.88 8.83 5.43
CA GLY A 419 -19.97 8.23 6.20
C GLY A 419 -21.32 8.12 5.48
N ALA A 420 -21.55 8.82 4.36
CA ALA A 420 -22.72 8.60 3.52
C ALA A 420 -22.62 7.26 2.76
N ASP A 421 -23.76 6.69 2.35
CA ASP A 421 -23.84 5.42 1.60
C ASP A 421 -23.49 5.57 0.10
N THR A 422 -22.52 6.43 -0.19
CA THR A 422 -22.16 6.85 -1.55
C THR A 422 -21.31 5.78 -2.23
N THR A 423 -21.96 4.74 -2.76
CA THR A 423 -21.33 3.76 -3.66
C THR A 423 -21.02 4.40 -5.01
N VAL A 424 -19.85 4.09 -5.59
CA VAL A 424 -19.45 4.55 -6.93
C VAL A 424 -19.26 3.39 -7.88
N THR A 425 -19.66 3.60 -9.14
CA THR A 425 -19.47 2.67 -10.25
C THR A 425 -18.37 3.20 -11.15
N VAL A 426 -17.27 2.46 -11.26
CA VAL A 426 -16.16 2.74 -12.18
C VAL A 426 -16.33 1.93 -13.47
N THR A 427 -16.41 2.60 -14.60
CA THR A 427 -16.47 2.02 -15.95
C THR A 427 -15.26 2.49 -16.75
N LEU A 428 -14.54 1.56 -17.38
CA LEU A 428 -13.34 1.82 -18.19
C LEU A 428 -13.51 1.16 -19.56
N TRP A 429 -13.16 1.85 -20.63
CA TRP A 429 -13.24 1.34 -22.00
C TRP A 429 -12.07 1.84 -22.85
N ILE A 430 -11.70 1.06 -23.87
CA ILE A 430 -10.66 1.42 -24.82
C ILE A 430 -11.35 2.12 -25.99
N SER A 431 -11.04 3.40 -26.21
CA SER A 431 -11.70 4.23 -27.21
C SER A 431 -10.93 4.34 -28.54
N HIS A 432 -9.64 4.01 -28.53
CA HIS A 432 -8.82 3.94 -29.74
C HIS A 432 -7.61 3.02 -29.51
N VAL A 433 -7.24 2.23 -30.52
CA VAL A 433 -5.97 1.50 -30.59
C VAL A 433 -5.21 1.96 -31.83
N GLY A 434 -4.08 2.63 -31.63
CA GLY A 434 -3.18 3.08 -32.69
C GLY A 434 -2.05 2.09 -32.97
N LYS A 435 -1.02 2.53 -33.71
CA LYS A 435 0.10 1.66 -34.11
C LYS A 435 0.92 1.12 -32.92
N THR A 436 1.16 1.95 -31.90
CA THR A 436 2.04 1.63 -30.74
C THR A 436 1.43 2.01 -29.38
N SER A 437 0.23 2.60 -29.37
CA SER A 437 -0.43 3.08 -28.15
C SER A 437 -1.95 2.92 -28.22
N TRP A 438 -2.63 2.89 -27.08
CA TRP A 438 -4.10 2.94 -27.00
C TRP A 438 -4.59 4.01 -26.02
N LEU A 439 -5.83 4.45 -26.22
CA LEU A 439 -6.55 5.35 -25.33
C LEU A 439 -7.53 4.56 -24.47
N LEU A 440 -7.41 4.74 -23.16
CA LEU A 440 -8.29 4.20 -22.12
C LEU A 440 -9.11 5.36 -21.54
N GLU A 441 -10.37 5.45 -21.93
CA GLU A 441 -11.37 6.34 -21.33
C GLU A 441 -12.03 5.66 -20.12
N GLY A 442 -12.62 6.45 -19.24
CA GLY A 442 -13.48 5.91 -18.18
C GLY A 442 -14.24 6.97 -17.42
N ASP A 443 -15.39 6.56 -16.87
CA ASP A 443 -16.17 7.37 -15.94
C ASP A 443 -16.19 6.69 -14.56
N MET A 444 -16.04 7.50 -13.51
CA MET A 444 -16.56 7.17 -12.19
C MET A 444 -17.90 7.87 -12.02
N ARG A 445 -18.95 7.09 -11.73
CA ARG A 445 -20.33 7.56 -11.54
C ARG A 445 -20.85 7.25 -10.15
N LEU A 446 -21.76 8.08 -9.64
CA LEU A 446 -22.54 7.79 -8.44
C LEU A 446 -23.49 6.63 -8.72
N ALA A 447 -23.39 5.53 -7.97
CA ALA A 447 -24.14 4.30 -8.28
C ALA A 447 -25.66 4.44 -8.05
N SER A 448 -26.10 5.38 -7.23
CA SER A 448 -27.53 5.65 -6.96
C SER A 448 -28.20 6.58 -7.98
N THR A 449 -27.45 7.41 -8.70
CA THR A 449 -28.00 8.40 -9.65
C THR A 449 -27.49 8.25 -11.10
N GLY A 450 -26.45 7.44 -11.33
CA GLY A 450 -25.77 7.30 -12.63
C GLY A 450 -24.90 8.50 -13.04
N GLU A 451 -24.89 9.56 -12.22
CA GLU A 451 -24.23 10.85 -12.43
C GLU A 451 -22.70 10.75 -12.48
N VAL A 452 -22.06 11.45 -13.42
CA VAL A 452 -20.58 11.45 -13.54
C VAL A 452 -19.98 12.30 -12.43
N LEU A 453 -19.13 11.69 -11.61
CA LEU A 453 -18.35 12.38 -10.58
C LEU A 453 -16.92 12.69 -11.08
N CYS A 454 -16.38 11.84 -11.96
CA CYS A 454 -15.14 12.13 -12.67
C CYS A 454 -15.10 11.39 -14.00
N HIS A 455 -14.66 12.07 -15.06
CA HIS A 455 -14.22 11.44 -16.30
C HIS A 455 -12.68 11.29 -16.30
N CYS A 456 -12.14 10.30 -17.01
CA CYS A 456 -10.69 10.14 -17.19
C CYS A 456 -10.34 9.65 -18.59
N LEU A 457 -9.11 9.98 -19.01
CA LEU A 457 -8.54 9.61 -20.30
C LEU A 457 -7.04 9.33 -20.12
N GLY A 458 -6.58 8.12 -20.42
CA GLY A 458 -5.16 7.77 -20.39
C GLY A 458 -4.65 7.27 -21.73
N GLN A 459 -3.41 7.63 -22.09
CA GLN A 459 -2.68 7.00 -23.20
C GLN A 459 -1.65 6.03 -22.65
N ALA A 460 -1.76 4.76 -23.04
CA ALA A 460 -0.80 3.72 -22.73
C ALA A 460 -0.01 3.33 -23.99
N VAL A 461 1.31 3.19 -23.88
CA VAL A 461 2.23 2.89 -24.99
C VAL A 461 2.86 1.52 -24.76
N LEU A 462 2.80 0.65 -25.76
CA LEU A 462 3.47 -0.65 -25.73
C LEU A 462 4.97 -0.44 -25.94
N MET A 463 5.80 -0.88 -24.98
CA MET A 463 7.24 -0.67 -24.96
C MET A 463 7.97 -2.01 -25.02
N SER A 464 8.87 -2.19 -25.99
CA SER A 464 9.78 -3.35 -25.97
C SER A 464 10.79 -3.17 -24.84
N MET A 465 10.91 -4.16 -23.96
CA MET A 465 11.81 -4.08 -22.79
C MET A 465 13.29 -4.20 -23.18
N ALA A 466 13.60 -4.87 -24.29
CA ALA A 466 14.96 -5.07 -24.78
C ALA A 466 15.59 -3.76 -25.33
N ILE A 467 14.80 -2.96 -26.06
CA ILE A 467 15.29 -1.71 -26.70
C ILE A 467 14.75 -0.43 -26.05
N ARG A 468 13.88 -0.54 -25.03
CA ARG A 468 13.21 0.56 -24.31
C ARG A 468 12.57 1.62 -25.24
N LYS A 469 12.02 1.17 -26.37
CA LYS A 469 11.33 2.00 -27.38
C LYS A 469 9.88 1.52 -27.58
N PRO A 470 8.98 2.41 -28.05
CA PRO A 470 7.63 2.01 -28.47
C PRO A 470 7.68 0.91 -29.54
N THR A 471 6.79 -0.06 -29.45
CA THR A 471 6.70 -1.19 -30.38
C THR A 471 5.28 -1.42 -30.88
N GLY A 472 5.15 -2.13 -32.00
CA GLY A 472 3.88 -2.33 -32.70
C GLY A 472 2.88 -3.14 -31.88
N ILE A 473 1.65 -2.63 -31.77
CA ILE A 473 0.52 -3.39 -31.27
C ILE A 473 0.08 -4.37 -32.39
N PRO A 474 -0.05 -5.68 -32.09
CA PRO A 474 -0.47 -6.68 -33.08
C PRO A 474 -1.78 -6.31 -33.78
N GLU A 475 -1.84 -6.49 -35.10
CA GLU A 475 -2.94 -6.04 -35.96
C GLU A 475 -4.31 -6.50 -35.44
N PHE A 476 -4.39 -7.76 -35.02
CA PHE A 476 -5.60 -8.38 -34.50
C PHE A 476 -6.21 -7.74 -33.24
N ILE A 477 -5.42 -6.93 -32.52
CA ILE A 477 -5.87 -6.13 -31.38
C ILE A 477 -6.42 -4.78 -31.87
N ARG A 478 -5.84 -4.22 -32.94
CA ARG A 478 -6.30 -2.97 -33.57
C ARG A 478 -7.62 -3.19 -34.31
N GLU A 479 -7.72 -4.27 -35.10
CA GLU A 479 -8.95 -4.74 -35.75
C GLU A 479 -10.15 -4.83 -34.80
N ALA A 480 -9.93 -5.27 -33.55
CA ALA A 480 -10.99 -5.50 -32.57
C ALA A 480 -11.52 -4.19 -31.93
N PHE A 481 -10.87 -3.06 -32.19
CA PHE A 481 -11.15 -1.73 -31.61
C PHE A 481 -11.05 -0.65 -32.69
N PRO A 482 -12.04 -0.57 -33.60
CA PRO A 482 -12.05 0.39 -34.70
C PRO A 482 -11.92 1.84 -34.19
N PRO A 483 -11.28 2.74 -34.95
CA PRO A 483 -10.97 4.08 -34.49
C PRO A 483 -12.23 4.94 -34.30
N LYS A 484 -12.42 5.44 -33.07
CA LYS A 484 -13.40 6.48 -32.74
C LYS A 484 -13.07 7.76 -33.51
N ASN A 485 -14.06 8.31 -34.23
CA ASN A 485 -13.97 9.56 -34.96
C ASN A 485 -15.01 10.56 -34.38
N PRO A 486 -14.63 11.77 -33.94
CA PRO A 486 -13.26 12.28 -33.81
C PRO A 486 -12.45 11.53 -32.74
N LEU A 487 -11.13 11.50 -32.93
CA LEU A 487 -10.21 10.99 -31.90
C LEU A 487 -10.25 11.90 -30.65
N PRO A 488 -10.17 11.33 -29.43
CA PRO A 488 -10.09 12.12 -28.20
C PRO A 488 -8.86 13.02 -28.20
N ARG A 489 -9.07 14.34 -28.08
CA ARG A 489 -7.99 15.32 -27.96
C ARG A 489 -7.34 15.21 -26.58
N LEU A 490 -6.01 15.07 -26.55
CA LEU A 490 -5.21 15.05 -25.32
C LEU A 490 -4.78 16.48 -24.96
N HIS A 491 -5.13 16.96 -23.76
CA HIS A 491 -4.64 18.24 -23.25
C HIS A 491 -3.24 18.08 -22.65
N VAL A 492 -2.26 17.82 -23.51
CA VAL A 492 -0.85 17.70 -23.13
C VAL A 492 -0.42 18.99 -22.40
N PRO A 493 0.06 18.92 -21.14
CA PRO A 493 0.56 20.09 -20.43
C PRO A 493 1.69 20.75 -21.20
N MET A 494 1.64 22.07 -21.30
CA MET A 494 2.64 22.87 -21.99
C MET A 494 3.97 22.87 -21.21
N PRO A 495 5.10 23.26 -21.83
CA PRO A 495 6.27 23.70 -21.07
C PRO A 495 5.88 24.85 -20.13
N LEU A 496 6.56 24.97 -18.98
CA LEU A 496 6.35 26.11 -18.08
C LEU A 496 6.56 27.43 -18.83
N ASN A 497 5.54 28.28 -18.83
CA ASN A 497 5.62 29.64 -19.36
C ASN A 497 6.61 30.44 -18.48
N PRO A 498 7.56 31.23 -19.04
CA PRO A 498 8.63 31.92 -18.30
C PRO A 498 8.16 33.10 -17.39
N GLY A 499 6.99 33.00 -16.78
CA GLY A 499 6.63 33.78 -15.60
C GLY A 499 7.40 33.32 -14.35
N ARG A 500 6.93 33.73 -13.16
CA ARG A 500 7.60 33.38 -11.89
C ARG A 500 7.45 31.88 -11.60
N ILE A 501 8.53 31.13 -11.84
CA ILE A 501 8.68 29.73 -11.44
C ILE A 501 9.10 29.66 -9.98
N TYR A 502 8.45 28.78 -9.23
CA TYR A 502 8.80 28.40 -7.87
C TYR A 502 9.32 26.96 -7.84
N ARG A 503 10.07 26.57 -6.82
CA ARG A 503 10.66 25.23 -6.68
C ARG A 503 10.35 24.62 -5.32
N HIS A 504 10.15 23.31 -5.32
CA HIS A 504 10.00 22.52 -4.10
C HIS A 504 10.72 21.17 -4.29
N ASP A 505 11.65 20.85 -3.40
CA ASP A 505 12.51 19.66 -3.52
C ASP A 505 12.05 18.53 -2.60
N LEU A 506 12.02 17.32 -3.15
CA LEU A 506 11.51 16.10 -2.55
C LEU A 506 12.48 14.93 -2.79
N VAL A 507 12.29 13.82 -2.10
CA VAL A 507 13.03 12.57 -2.33
C VAL A 507 12.03 11.45 -2.60
N ALA A 508 12.25 10.66 -3.64
CA ALA A 508 11.41 9.50 -3.93
C ALA A 508 11.63 8.38 -2.90
N LEU A 509 10.64 8.10 -2.06
CA LEU A 509 10.79 7.17 -0.93
C LEU A 509 10.65 5.68 -1.34
N PRO A 510 11.13 4.74 -0.50
CA PRO A 510 10.92 3.31 -0.72
C PRO A 510 9.43 2.93 -0.85
N SER A 511 8.57 3.56 -0.04
CA SER A 511 7.10 3.44 -0.06
C SER A 511 6.42 4.07 -1.29
N ASP A 512 7.13 4.92 -2.04
CA ASP A 512 6.65 5.57 -3.27
C ASP A 512 6.88 4.72 -4.53
N SER A 513 7.64 3.63 -4.43
CA SER A 513 8.04 2.77 -5.56
C SER A 513 7.01 1.67 -5.85
N ASP A 514 6.73 1.39 -7.12
CA ASP A 514 5.87 0.28 -7.53
C ASP A 514 6.65 -1.02 -7.86
N ILE A 515 5.92 -2.05 -8.30
CA ILE A 515 6.43 -3.40 -8.63
C ILE A 515 7.55 -3.43 -9.69
N ASN A 516 7.79 -2.32 -10.41
CA ASN A 516 8.85 -2.18 -11.42
C ASN A 516 10.06 -1.38 -10.90
N GLU A 517 10.11 -1.07 -9.59
CA GLU A 517 11.17 -0.31 -8.91
C GLU A 517 11.30 1.18 -9.31
N HIS A 518 10.33 1.72 -10.04
CA HIS A 518 10.20 3.16 -10.31
C HIS A 518 9.07 3.80 -9.49
N THR A 519 9.16 5.12 -9.28
CA THR A 519 8.17 5.94 -8.57
C THR A 519 6.78 5.77 -9.19
N ASN A 520 5.81 5.38 -8.37
CA ASN A 520 4.44 5.16 -8.80
C ASN A 520 3.83 6.43 -9.40
N PHE A 521 3.10 6.31 -10.51
CA PHE A 521 2.54 7.48 -11.21
C PHE A 521 1.66 8.39 -10.31
N SER A 522 0.98 7.82 -9.30
CA SER A 522 0.15 8.59 -8.37
C SER A 522 0.95 9.39 -7.35
N THR A 523 2.23 9.04 -7.13
CA THR A 523 3.15 9.80 -6.28
C THR A 523 3.51 11.14 -6.92
N TYR A 524 3.65 11.25 -8.26
CA TYR A 524 3.89 12.56 -8.89
C TYR A 524 2.71 13.53 -8.70
N ILE A 525 1.48 13.04 -8.63
CA ILE A 525 0.31 13.86 -8.25
C ILE A 525 0.46 14.34 -6.80
N ARG A 526 0.90 13.46 -5.89
CA ARG A 526 1.19 13.81 -4.50
C ARG A 526 2.28 14.89 -4.41
N PHE A 527 3.40 14.71 -5.11
CA PHE A 527 4.49 15.70 -5.18
C PHE A 527 4.02 17.07 -5.68
N CYS A 528 3.20 17.14 -6.74
CA CYS A 528 2.65 18.40 -7.22
C CYS A 528 1.69 19.06 -6.21
N ALA A 529 0.89 18.27 -5.49
CA ALA A 529 -0.01 18.77 -4.44
C ALA A 529 0.74 19.23 -3.19
N ASP A 530 1.77 18.50 -2.75
CA ASP A 530 2.64 18.87 -1.64
C ASP A 530 3.38 20.18 -1.93
N ALA A 531 3.98 20.30 -3.11
CA ALA A 531 4.60 21.52 -3.60
C ALA A 531 3.60 22.69 -3.67
N THR A 532 2.40 22.46 -4.23
CA THR A 532 1.33 23.50 -4.28
C THR A 532 1.03 24.04 -2.89
N ALA A 533 0.76 23.16 -1.93
CA ALA A 533 0.33 23.56 -0.59
C ALA A 533 1.50 24.07 0.30
N ALA A 534 2.76 23.78 -0.03
CA ALA A 534 3.90 24.49 0.53
C ALA A 534 3.96 25.94 -0.01
N LEU A 535 3.98 26.09 -1.32
CA LEU A 535 4.09 27.37 -2.01
C LEU A 535 2.90 28.31 -1.73
N VAL A 536 1.69 27.79 -1.49
CA VAL A 536 0.54 28.59 -1.04
C VAL A 536 0.77 29.24 0.33
N ARG A 537 1.38 28.55 1.30
CA ARG A 537 1.76 29.15 2.59
C ARG A 537 2.84 30.21 2.46
N GLU A 538 3.75 30.05 1.50
CA GLU A 538 4.78 31.03 1.15
C GLU A 538 4.22 32.24 0.36
N GLY A 539 2.91 32.29 0.11
CA GLY A 539 2.25 33.37 -0.63
C GLY A 539 2.54 33.36 -2.14
N ALA A 540 3.13 32.28 -2.68
CA ALA A 540 3.53 32.17 -4.09
C ALA A 540 2.33 32.26 -5.06
N PHE A 541 1.18 31.72 -4.64
CA PHE A 541 -0.03 31.58 -5.43
C PHE A 541 -1.24 32.17 -4.68
N PRO A 542 -1.33 33.51 -4.51
CA PRO A 542 -2.39 34.15 -3.71
C PRO A 542 -3.81 34.00 -4.28
N PHE A 543 -3.93 33.49 -5.51
CA PHE A 543 -5.22 33.10 -6.11
C PHE A 543 -5.72 31.72 -5.66
N LEU A 544 -4.89 30.94 -4.94
CA LEU A 544 -5.25 29.65 -4.36
C LEU A 544 -5.56 29.81 -2.87
N LYS A 545 -6.85 29.82 -2.54
CA LYS A 545 -7.34 29.70 -1.16
C LYS A 545 -7.18 28.25 -0.69
N GLU A 546 -6.96 28.04 0.61
CA GLU A 546 -6.63 26.72 1.21
C GLU A 546 -7.63 25.59 0.87
N GLU A 547 -8.87 25.94 0.52
CA GLU A 547 -9.92 24.99 0.19
C GLU A 547 -10.12 24.69 -1.30
N MET A 548 -9.37 25.30 -2.23
CA MET A 548 -9.72 25.22 -3.66
C MET A 548 -9.80 23.79 -4.19
N LYS A 549 -10.90 23.49 -4.89
CA LYS A 549 -11.21 22.14 -5.38
C LYS A 549 -10.61 21.97 -6.79
N VAL A 550 -10.00 20.82 -7.05
CA VAL A 550 -9.37 20.53 -8.34
C VAL A 550 -10.44 20.10 -9.34
N LYS A 551 -10.47 20.79 -10.48
CA LYS A 551 -11.40 20.57 -11.61
C LYS A 551 -10.81 19.62 -12.63
N LYS A 552 -9.51 19.74 -12.92
CA LYS A 552 -8.80 18.85 -13.84
C LYS A 552 -7.35 18.62 -13.42
N ILE A 553 -6.89 17.39 -13.65
CA ILE A 553 -5.48 17.00 -13.54
C ILE A 553 -5.05 16.41 -14.89
N SER A 554 -4.04 16.97 -15.54
CA SER A 554 -3.39 16.40 -16.73
C SER A 554 -1.92 16.09 -16.44
N LEU A 555 -1.43 14.92 -16.84
CA LEU A 555 -0.05 14.45 -16.69
C LEU A 555 0.51 13.93 -18.02
N LEU A 556 1.76 14.27 -18.33
CA LEU A 556 2.56 13.70 -19.39
C LEU A 556 3.85 13.12 -18.80
N PHE A 557 3.98 11.80 -18.81
CA PHE A 557 5.15 11.10 -18.27
C PHE A 557 6.22 11.00 -19.37
N GLN A 558 7.41 11.53 -19.10
CA GLN A 558 8.57 11.58 -20.00
C GLN A 558 9.65 10.57 -19.63
N LYS A 559 9.92 10.38 -18.33
CA LYS A 559 10.92 9.46 -17.79
C LYS A 559 10.42 8.82 -16.48
N GLU A 560 11.24 7.94 -15.90
CA GLU A 560 11.01 7.27 -14.63
C GLU A 560 12.00 7.80 -13.58
N THR A 561 11.54 8.16 -12.37
CA THR A 561 12.40 8.26 -11.17
C THR A 561 12.40 6.97 -10.37
N ARG A 562 13.40 6.81 -9.49
CA ARG A 562 13.63 5.65 -8.63
C ARG A 562 13.77 6.08 -7.17
N GLU A 563 13.65 5.10 -6.28
CA GLU A 563 13.91 5.27 -4.85
C GLU A 563 15.28 5.91 -4.55
N GLY A 564 15.29 6.91 -3.67
CA GLY A 564 16.49 7.64 -3.26
C GLY A 564 16.95 8.73 -4.22
N GLU A 565 16.28 8.92 -5.37
CA GLU A 565 16.54 10.06 -6.25
C GLU A 565 15.88 11.34 -5.70
N ASN A 566 16.61 12.45 -5.78
CA ASN A 566 16.08 13.79 -5.51
C ASN A 566 15.17 14.22 -6.68
N VAL A 567 14.02 14.80 -6.35
CA VAL A 567 12.98 15.20 -7.29
C VAL A 567 12.58 16.64 -7.03
N THR A 568 12.87 17.52 -7.98
CA THR A 568 12.45 18.93 -7.94
C THR A 568 11.11 19.10 -8.64
N VAL A 569 10.15 19.78 -8.00
CA VAL A 569 8.90 20.21 -8.61
C VAL A 569 9.00 21.70 -8.92
N GLU A 570 9.28 22.05 -10.18
CA GLU A 570 9.15 23.43 -10.66
C GLU A 570 7.66 23.73 -10.93
N SER A 571 7.13 24.82 -10.38
CA SER A 571 5.70 25.14 -10.39
C SER A 571 5.48 26.59 -10.85
N ALA A 572 4.51 26.82 -11.75
CA ALA A 572 4.15 28.17 -12.20
C ALA A 572 2.63 28.32 -12.40
N LYS A 573 2.13 29.55 -12.31
CA LYS A 573 0.76 29.88 -12.73
C LYS A 573 0.68 29.88 -14.25
N ASP A 574 -0.32 29.21 -14.82
CA ASP A 574 -0.62 29.39 -16.24
C ASP A 574 -1.19 30.80 -16.48
N LEU A 575 -0.64 31.50 -17.47
CA LEU A 575 -1.10 32.84 -17.88
C LEU A 575 -2.27 32.76 -18.87
N GLY A 576 -2.46 31.62 -19.55
CA GLY A 576 -3.54 31.39 -20.52
C GLY A 576 -4.82 30.78 -19.93
N ARG A 577 -4.81 30.33 -18.67
CA ARG A 577 -5.98 29.76 -17.97
C ARG A 577 -6.13 30.38 -16.58
N SER A 578 -7.34 30.83 -16.24
CA SER A 578 -7.69 31.21 -14.87
C SER A 578 -7.53 30.01 -13.93
N HIS A 579 -7.22 30.30 -12.66
CA HIS A 579 -7.09 29.33 -11.57
C HIS A 579 -6.41 28.00 -11.96
N SER A 580 -5.24 28.09 -12.61
CA SER A 580 -4.49 26.93 -13.10
C SER A 580 -3.00 27.01 -12.76
N LEU A 581 -2.42 25.86 -12.38
CA LEU A 581 -0.98 25.66 -12.18
C LEU A 581 -0.45 24.63 -13.17
N ASP A 582 0.68 24.94 -13.81
CA ASP A 582 1.49 23.97 -14.54
C ASP A 582 2.74 23.61 -13.72
N PHE A 583 3.19 22.37 -13.84
CA PHE A 583 4.32 21.81 -13.09
C PHE A 583 5.27 21.05 -14.01
N GLN A 584 6.57 21.19 -13.76
CA GLN A 584 7.62 20.35 -14.34
C GLN A 584 8.33 19.61 -13.20
N VAL A 585 8.11 18.31 -13.11
CA VAL A 585 8.80 17.40 -12.18
C VAL A 585 10.10 16.94 -12.83
N LYS A 586 11.22 17.04 -12.09
CA LYS A 586 12.59 16.88 -12.62
C LYS A 586 13.50 16.07 -11.71
N ARG A 587 14.51 15.44 -12.31
CA ARG A 587 15.67 14.84 -11.62
C ARG A 587 16.93 15.53 -12.11
N GLY A 588 17.37 16.59 -11.42
CA GLY A 588 18.36 17.51 -11.97
C GLY A 588 17.86 18.11 -13.29
N ASN A 589 18.58 17.86 -14.39
CA ASN A 589 18.23 18.36 -15.72
C ASN A 589 17.22 17.47 -16.48
N ASP A 590 16.87 16.28 -15.95
CA ASP A 590 15.91 15.38 -16.59
C ASP A 590 14.45 15.80 -16.31
N ASP A 591 13.70 16.19 -17.35
CA ASP A 591 12.23 16.26 -17.29
C ASP A 591 11.63 14.85 -17.09
N ILE A 592 10.94 14.64 -15.97
CA ILE A 592 10.31 13.35 -15.61
C ILE A 592 8.83 13.35 -15.94
N VAL A 593 8.08 14.34 -15.45
CA VAL A 593 6.63 14.48 -15.65
C VAL A 593 6.27 15.95 -15.82
N LYS A 594 5.49 16.29 -16.85
CA LYS A 594 4.72 17.55 -16.87
C LYS A 594 3.35 17.31 -16.28
N CYS A 595 2.93 18.13 -15.34
CA CYS A 595 1.61 18.09 -14.73
C CYS A 595 0.89 19.42 -14.91
N CYS A 596 -0.44 19.41 -14.86
CA CYS A 596 -1.27 20.61 -14.79
C CYS A 596 -2.44 20.34 -13.86
N PHE A 597 -2.69 21.25 -12.92
CA PHE A 597 -3.90 21.30 -12.10
C PHE A 597 -4.72 22.54 -12.50
N GLU A 598 -5.94 22.32 -13.00
CA GLU A 598 -6.95 23.36 -13.13
C GLU A 598 -7.88 23.26 -11.92
N PHE A 599 -8.21 24.38 -11.28
CA PHE A 599 -9.09 24.44 -10.13
C PHE A 599 -10.49 24.95 -10.51
N PHE A 600 -11.46 24.79 -9.61
CA PHE A 600 -12.78 25.40 -9.73
C PHE A 600 -12.77 26.84 -9.20
N ASP A 601 -13.39 27.75 -9.95
CA ASP A 601 -13.55 29.16 -9.57
C ASP A 601 -14.43 29.30 -8.29
N ASP A 602 -14.17 30.32 -7.46
CA ASP A 602 -14.78 30.45 -6.12
C ASP A 602 -16.32 30.50 -6.13
N ASP A 603 -16.94 31.01 -7.19
CA ASP A 603 -18.40 31.10 -7.34
C ASP A 603 -19.11 29.75 -7.16
N ILE A 604 -18.44 28.64 -7.45
CA ILE A 604 -18.99 27.30 -7.26
C ILE A 604 -19.27 27.03 -5.76
N LYS A 605 -18.58 27.69 -4.82
CA LYS A 605 -18.91 27.62 -3.37
C LYS A 605 -20.34 28.07 -3.04
N SER A 606 -21.01 28.84 -3.90
CA SER A 606 -22.44 29.17 -3.74
C SER A 606 -23.40 27.99 -4.03
N LYS A 607 -22.88 26.89 -4.58
CA LYS A 607 -23.61 25.68 -4.99
C LYS A 607 -23.07 24.38 -4.38
N LEU A 608 -22.08 24.44 -3.47
CA LEU A 608 -21.46 23.28 -2.80
C LEU A 608 -22.09 22.98 -1.42
#